data_AF-A0A7C6JYN0-F1
#
_entry.id   AF-A0A7C6JYN0-F1
#
_cell.length_a   1.000
_cell.length_b   1.000
_cell.length_c   1.000
_cell.angle_alpha   90.00
_cell.angle_beta   90.00
_cell.angle_gamma   90.00
#
_symmetry.space_group_name_H-M   'P 1'
#
loop_
_entity.id
_entity.type
_entity.pdbx_description
1 polymer ?
#
loop_
_entity_poly.entity_id
_entity_poly.type
_entity_poly.pdbx_seq_one_letter_code
_entity_poly.pdbx_strand_id
1 'polypeptide(L)'
;MANYPLIKMNKEGTLLHPQHSFYSDEYAKNTFDLFLSDCIVEDEHGKLHKYFRLHAKQAHNIEMAFAYDIHCPNCKSSMLKQIGSSLNYNELGLYSCPVCDKK
;
A
#
# COMPACT_ATOMS: atom_id res chain seq x y z
N MET A 1 2.56 9.83 -8.77
CA MET A 1 2.25 8.84 -7.73
C MET A 1 1.09 9.36 -6.92
N ALA A 2 0.02 8.59 -6.80
CA ALA A 2 -1.11 8.84 -5.93
C ALA A 2 -0.86 8.21 -4.56
N ASN A 3 -1.26 8.93 -3.51
CA ASN A 3 -1.19 8.46 -2.14
C ASN A 3 -2.58 8.11 -1.63
N TYR A 4 -2.65 7.01 -0.88
CA TYR A 4 -3.90 6.48 -0.36
C TYR A 4 -3.78 6.29 1.15
N PRO A 5 -4.25 7.27 1.96
CA PRO A 5 -4.31 7.12 3.40
C PRO A 5 -5.08 5.86 3.79
N LEU A 6 -4.59 5.13 4.79
CA LEU A 6 -5.21 3.89 5.25
C LEU A 6 -6.01 4.13 6.52
N ILE A 7 -7.27 3.69 6.52
CA ILE A 7 -8.14 3.63 7.70
C ILE A 7 -8.26 2.20 8.19
N LYS A 8 -8.14 2.03 9.51
CA LYS A 8 -8.37 0.75 10.20
C LYS A 8 -9.87 0.46 10.24
N MET A 9 -10.26 -0.72 9.78
CA MET A 9 -11.67 -1.14 9.69
C MET A 9 -12.09 -2.10 10.81
N ASN A 10 -11.14 -2.79 11.45
CA ASN A 10 -11.40 -3.71 12.56
C ASN A 10 -10.80 -3.21 13.88
N LYS A 11 -11.29 -3.76 14.99
CA LYS A 11 -10.82 -3.43 16.34
C LYS A 11 -9.34 -3.79 16.55
N GLU A 12 -8.86 -4.82 15.87
CA GLU A 12 -7.45 -5.26 15.92
C GLU A 12 -6.50 -4.35 15.14
N GLY A 13 -7.03 -3.52 14.22
CA GLY A 13 -6.25 -2.59 13.42
C GLY A 13 -5.42 -3.22 12.30
N THR A 14 -5.65 -4.50 11.99
CA THR A 14 -4.97 -5.27 10.93
C THR A 14 -5.64 -5.12 9.58
N LEU A 15 -6.95 -4.88 9.53
CA LEU A 15 -7.70 -4.68 8.29
C LEU A 15 -7.70 -3.21 7.90
N LEU A 16 -7.08 -2.89 6.78
CA LEU A 16 -6.87 -1.53 6.29
C LEU A 16 -7.64 -1.26 5.00
N HIS A 17 -8.31 -0.12 4.94
CA HIS A 17 -8.99 0.36 3.75
C HIS A 17 -8.32 1.62 3.21
N PRO A 18 -7.97 1.68 1.92
CA PRO A 18 -7.42 2.89 1.32
C PRO A 18 -8.50 3.91 1.00
N GLN A 19 -8.22 5.18 1.29
CA GLN A 19 -9.00 6.31 0.82
C GLN A 19 -8.35 6.90 -0.43
N HIS A 20 -9.15 7.23 -1.43
CA HIS A 20 -8.68 7.99 -2.59
C HIS A 20 -8.46 9.43 -2.17
N SER A 21 -7.26 9.95 -2.42
CA SER A 21 -6.95 11.35 -2.24
C SER A 21 -5.95 11.82 -3.30
N PHE A 22 -5.80 13.15 -3.37
CA PHE A 22 -4.81 13.81 -4.21
C PHE A 22 -3.68 14.39 -3.34
N TYR A 23 -3.36 13.74 -2.23
CA TYR A 23 -2.35 14.24 -1.29
C TYR A 23 -0.93 14.06 -1.84
N SER A 24 -0.10 15.07 -1.61
CA SER A 24 1.34 14.97 -1.86
C SER A 24 1.98 13.94 -0.93
N ASP A 25 3.12 13.40 -1.34
CA ASP A 25 3.89 12.43 -0.54
C ASP A 25 4.33 13.05 0.80
N GLU A 26 4.79 14.30 0.79
CA GLU A 26 5.17 15.03 2.01
C GLU A 26 4.00 15.18 2.98
N TYR A 27 2.82 15.58 2.48
CA TYR A 27 1.64 15.71 3.31
C TYR A 27 1.21 14.35 3.87
N ALA A 28 1.26 13.30 3.04
CA ALA A 28 0.86 11.97 3.45
C ALA A 28 1.75 11.42 4.57
N LYS A 29 3.08 11.55 4.42
CA LYS A 29 4.09 11.15 5.41
C LYS A 29 3.95 11.87 6.75
N ASN A 30 3.64 13.16 6.71
CA ASN A 30 3.51 13.96 7.93
C ASN A 30 2.16 13.75 8.64
N THR A 31 1.10 13.49 7.88
CA THR A 31 -0.28 13.50 8.40
C THR A 31 -0.77 12.12 8.81
N PHE A 32 -0.50 11.08 8.02
CA PHE A 32 -1.10 9.76 8.22
C PHE A 32 -0.11 8.78 8.82
N ASP A 33 -0.58 7.98 9.78
CA ASP A 33 0.23 6.92 10.38
C ASP A 33 0.59 5.82 9.37
N LEU A 34 -0.35 5.49 8.48
CA LEU A 34 -0.19 4.50 7.40
C LEU A 34 -0.81 5.03 6.11
N PHE A 35 -0.10 4.88 5.00
CA PHE A 35 -0.61 5.20 3.66
C PHE A 35 0.04 4.32 2.59
N LEU A 36 -0.65 4.10 1.46
CA LEU A 36 -0.05 3.49 0.28
C LEU A 36 0.39 4.57 -0.71
N SER A 37 1.51 4.34 -1.39
CA SER A 37 1.86 5.08 -2.61
C SER A 37 1.83 4.14 -3.81
N ASP A 38 1.25 4.56 -4.94
CA ASP A 38 1.35 3.76 -6.16
C ASP A 38 2.67 3.96 -6.91
N CYS A 39 3.12 2.87 -7.53
CA CYS A 39 4.24 2.85 -8.46
C CYS A 39 3.80 2.10 -9.73
N ILE A 40 3.92 2.72 -10.89
CA ILE A 40 3.69 2.07 -12.18
C ILE A 40 5.05 1.75 -12.77
N VAL A 41 5.26 0.48 -13.12
CA VAL A 41 6.51 -0.03 -13.69
C VAL A 41 6.18 -0.77 -14.97
N GLU A 42 6.91 -0.47 -16.03
CA GLU A 42 6.82 -1.19 -17.30
C GLU A 42 7.72 -2.43 -17.26
N ASP A 43 7.19 -3.58 -17.67
CA ASP A 43 7.97 -4.80 -17.83
C ASP A 43 8.74 -4.84 -19.16
N GLU A 44 9.54 -5.89 -19.34
CA GLU A 44 10.36 -6.10 -20.54
C GLU A 44 9.52 -6.32 -21.82
N HIS A 45 8.22 -6.62 -21.68
CA HIS A 45 7.27 -6.81 -22.78
C HIS A 45 6.41 -5.56 -23.04
N GLY A 46 6.67 -4.44 -22.35
CA GLY A 46 5.91 -3.20 -22.47
C GLY A 46 4.59 -3.18 -21.69
N LYS A 47 4.34 -4.16 -20.82
CA LYS A 47 3.15 -4.22 -19.97
C LYS A 47 3.36 -3.36 -18.72
N LEU A 48 2.42 -2.47 -18.47
CA LEU A 48 2.42 -1.64 -17.26
C LEU A 48 1.85 -2.41 -16.06
N HIS A 49 2.68 -2.58 -15.04
CA HIS A 49 2.31 -3.16 -13.75
C HIS A 49 2.13 -2.07 -12.71
N LYS A 50 1.08 -2.21 -11.91
CA LYS A 50 0.78 -1.27 -10.81
C LYS A 50 1.04 -1.93 -9.46
N TYR A 51 2.01 -1.37 -8.75
CA TYR A 51 2.39 -1.77 -7.41
C TYR A 51 2.01 -0.70 -6.39
N PHE A 52 1.90 -1.11 -5.14
CA PHE A 52 1.59 -0.23 -4.01
C PHE A 52 2.61 -0.47 -2.91
N ARG A 53 3.33 0.59 -2.49
CA ARG A 53 4.24 0.53 -1.34
C ARG A 53 3.48 0.99 -0.10
N LEU A 54 3.55 0.20 0.97
CA LEU A 54 3.04 0.59 2.28
C LEU A 54 4.08 1.44 3.01
N HIS A 55 3.65 2.61 3.45
CA HIS A 55 4.43 3.54 4.25
C HIS A 55 3.85 3.69 5.64
N ALA A 56 4.74 3.82 6.61
CA ALA A 56 4.42 4.10 7.99
C ALA A 56 5.17 5.33 8.50
N LYS A 57 4.46 6.18 9.23
CA LYS A 57 5.06 7.37 9.87
C LYS A 57 6.02 7.00 11.00
N GLN A 58 5.65 6.00 11.79
CA GLN A 58 6.48 5.48 12.88
C GLN A 58 7.22 4.22 12.44
N ALA A 59 8.43 4.01 12.94
CA ALA A 59 9.21 2.81 12.68
C ALA A 59 8.43 1.57 13.11
N HIS A 60 8.17 0.65 12.17
CA HIS A 60 7.50 -0.62 12.48
C HIS A 60 8.50 -1.75 12.66
N ASN A 61 8.16 -2.66 13.56
CA ASN A 61 8.82 -3.94 13.75
C ASN A 61 8.49 -4.83 12.54
N ILE A 62 9.38 -5.78 12.21
CA ILE A 62 9.21 -6.69 11.07
C ILE A 62 7.87 -7.45 11.16
N GLU A 63 7.49 -7.94 12.34
CA GLU A 63 6.23 -8.67 12.55
C GLU A 63 4.98 -7.82 12.30
N MET A 64 5.02 -6.54 12.66
CA MET A 64 3.89 -5.61 12.44
C MET A 64 3.71 -5.30 10.95
N ALA A 65 4.80 -5.30 10.17
CA ALA A 65 4.76 -5.02 8.73
C ALA A 65 4.04 -6.10 7.92
N PHE A 66 3.96 -7.33 8.43
CA PHE A 66 3.30 -8.47 7.80
C PHE A 66 1.85 -8.68 8.25
N ALA A 67 1.39 -7.94 9.27
CA ALA A 67 0.09 -8.18 9.90
C ALA A 67 -1.10 -7.50 9.17
N TYR A 68 -0.85 -6.74 8.11
CA TYR A 68 -1.88 -5.90 7.49
C TYR A 68 -2.55 -6.54 6.28
N ASP A 69 -3.86 -6.71 6.37
CA ASP A 69 -4.73 -7.02 5.24
C ASP A 69 -5.24 -5.72 4.63
N ILE A 70 -4.82 -5.41 3.40
CA ILE A 70 -5.09 -4.10 2.77
C ILE A 70 -5.99 -4.28 1.56
N HIS A 71 -7.12 -3.57 1.52
CA HIS A 71 -7.97 -3.54 0.32
C HIS A 71 -7.26 -2.87 -0.87
N CYS A 72 -7.53 -3.34 -2.08
CA CYS A 72 -7.02 -2.69 -3.28
C CYS A 72 -7.70 -1.33 -3.50
N PRO A 73 -6.95 -0.22 -3.64
CA PRO A 73 -7.55 1.09 -3.90
C PRO A 73 -8.23 1.17 -5.27
N ASN A 74 -7.80 0.35 -6.24
CA ASN A 74 -8.30 0.42 -7.61
C ASN A 74 -9.63 -0.34 -7.80
N CYS A 75 -9.65 -1.65 -7.50
CA CYS A 75 -10.85 -2.46 -7.68
C CYS A 75 -11.76 -2.51 -6.46
N LYS A 76 -11.27 -2.19 -5.26
CA LYS A 76 -11.96 -2.29 -3.95
C LYS A 76 -12.47 -3.69 -3.55
N SER A 77 -12.58 -4.63 -4.50
CA SER A 77 -13.13 -5.96 -4.29
C SER A 77 -12.13 -6.99 -3.77
N SER A 78 -10.83 -6.84 -4.06
CA SER A 78 -9.80 -7.79 -3.63
C SER A 78 -8.84 -7.16 -2.64
N MET A 79 -8.24 -8.01 -1.78
CA MET A 79 -7.09 -7.64 -0.99
C MET A 79 -5.84 -7.57 -1.85
N LEU A 80 -4.93 -6.69 -1.46
CA LEU A 80 -3.59 -6.63 -2.01
C LEU A 80 -2.76 -7.82 -1.50
N LYS A 81 -1.93 -8.38 -2.39
CA LYS A 81 -1.00 -9.44 -2.04
C LYS A 81 0.38 -8.84 -1.89
N GLN A 82 1.05 -9.11 -0.77
CA GLN A 82 2.44 -8.71 -0.59
C GLN A 82 3.33 -9.53 -1.52
N ILE A 83 4.16 -8.85 -2.29
CA ILE A 83 5.12 -9.42 -3.25
C ILE A 83 6.56 -9.01 -2.95
N GLY A 84 6.77 -8.03 -2.08
CA GLY A 84 8.09 -7.58 -1.67
C GLY A 84 8.15 -7.26 -0.18
N SER A 85 9.33 -7.44 0.40
CA SER A 85 9.61 -7.16 1.80
C SER A 85 9.75 -5.66 2.08
N SER A 86 9.81 -5.34 3.37
CA SER A 86 10.18 -4.03 3.89
C SER A 86 11.57 -3.60 3.37
N LEU A 87 11.69 -2.35 2.94
CA LEU A 87 12.96 -1.76 2.53
C LEU A 87 13.66 -1.08 3.73
N ASN A 88 12.87 -0.49 4.63
CA ASN A 88 13.34 0.12 5.87
C ASN A 88 12.19 0.16 6.89
N TYR A 89 12.40 0.82 8.02
CA TYR A 89 11.42 0.87 9.11
C TYR A 89 10.14 1.67 8.79
N ASN A 90 10.18 2.53 7.75
CA ASN A 90 9.08 3.37 7.32
C ASN A 90 8.47 2.90 5.98
N GLU A 91 9.24 2.18 5.17
CA GLU A 91 8.80 1.55 3.92
C GLU A 91 8.66 0.05 4.13
N LEU A 92 7.42 -0.35 4.37
CA LEU A 92 7.03 -1.72 4.68
C LEU A 92 6.87 -2.52 3.37
N GLY A 93 5.86 -3.37 3.30
CA GLY A 93 5.67 -4.27 2.16
C GLY A 93 5.42 -3.58 0.82
N LEU A 94 5.87 -4.23 -0.25
CA LEU A 94 5.42 -3.97 -1.62
C LEU A 94 4.25 -4.89 -1.92
N TYR A 95 3.19 -4.33 -2.48
CA TYR A 95 1.94 -5.02 -2.73
C TYR A 95 1.54 -4.92 -4.20
N SER A 96 0.89 -5.97 -4.71
CA SER A 96 0.21 -5.96 -6.00
C SER A 96 -1.22 -6.45 -5.85
N CYS A 97 -2.11 -6.00 -6.74
CA CYS A 97 -3.48 -6.47 -6.76
C CYS A 97 -3.61 -7.67 -7.69
N PRO A 98 -3.98 -8.87 -7.20
CA PRO A 98 -4.07 -10.07 -8.04
C PRO A 98 -5.19 -10.00 -9.09
N VAL A 99 -6.12 -9.06 -8.96
CA VAL A 99 -7.21 -8.83 -9.93
C VAL A 99 -6.85 -7.74 -10.92
N CYS A 100 -6.25 -6.62 -10.49
CA CYS A 100 -5.89 -5.53 -11.38
C CYS A 100 -4.67 -5.86 -12.25
N ASP A 101 -3.72 -6.64 -11.74
CA ASP A 101 -2.49 -7.00 -12.46
C ASP A 101 -2.74 -8.03 -13.59
N LYS A 102 -3.82 -8.81 -13.47
CA LYS A 102 -4.27 -9.76 -14.48
C LYS A 102 -5.15 -9.15 -15.59
N LYS A 103 -5.67 -7.94 -15.36
CA LYS A 103 -6.43 -7.21 -16.38
C LYS A 103 -5.46 -6.56 -17.37
#